data_AF-A0A6C0F2X1-F1
#
_entry.id   AF-A0A6C0F2X1-F1
#
_cell.length_a   1.000
_cell.length_b   1.000
_cell.length_c   1.000
_cell.angle_alpha   90.00
_cell.angle_beta   90.00
_cell.angle_gamma   90.00
#
_symmetry.space_group_name_H-M   'P 1'
#
loop_
_entity.id
_entity.type
_entity.pdbx_description
1 polymer ?
#
loop_
_entity_poly.entity_id
_entity_poly.type
_entity_poly.pdbx_seq_one_letter_code
_entity_poly.pdbx_strand_id
1 'polypeptide(L)'
;MDNQKIVNAMNYAESLVGIPFRWYVNGELETFAGDNAFWCKNSPPPSAAEILAQDKYIVCSGLPNLLRRFCSQTIPGIGPKIRGKYGDVYKQYPGGTTAWFAYLYQNKRLQKFDIKARYPRGTLLMARYKPKDNGEKDQGHLAIVYDDVDEGKTIADQLLIHSTPTVGYKDRDSCKNHGSVIVEPFHISNNLFKWDKISYYKWVCLPENWLLLN
;
A
#
# COMPACT_ATOMS: atom_id res chain seq x y z
N MET A 1 11.34 11.83 18.74
CA MET A 1 12.16 10.90 17.93
C MET A 1 11.29 10.09 16.97
N ASP A 2 10.16 9.55 17.44
CA ASP A 2 9.21 8.75 16.65
C ASP A 2 8.52 9.50 15.51
N ASN A 3 8.09 10.75 15.75
CA ASN A 3 7.49 11.58 14.71
C ASN A 3 8.47 11.87 13.55
N GLN A 4 9.77 12.03 13.85
CA GLN A 4 10.79 12.28 12.82
C GLN A 4 10.98 11.08 11.88
N LYS A 5 10.86 9.84 12.39
CA LYS A 5 10.92 8.65 11.55
C LYS A 5 9.76 8.60 10.56
N ILE A 6 8.55 8.94 11.00
CA ILE A 6 7.36 9.02 10.14
C ILE A 6 7.55 10.10 9.08
N VAL A 7 8.01 11.30 9.47
CA VAL A 7 8.31 12.40 8.53
C VAL A 7 9.33 11.96 7.48
N ASN A 8 10.43 11.33 7.89
CA ASN A 8 11.46 10.87 6.96
C ASN A 8 10.93 9.78 6.01
N ALA A 9 10.09 8.86 6.49
CA ALA A 9 9.46 7.85 5.66
C ALA A 9 8.51 8.46 4.61
N MET A 10 7.79 9.52 4.98
CA MET A 10 6.91 10.23 4.05
C MET A 10 7.69 11.06 3.02
N ASN A 11 8.81 11.68 3.41
CA ASN A 11 9.71 12.34 2.46
C ASN A 11 10.32 11.33 1.47
N TYR A 12 10.64 10.13 1.96
CA TYR A 12 11.05 9.04 1.08
C TYR A 12 9.92 8.62 0.13
N ALA A 13 8.68 8.48 0.61
CA ALA A 13 7.52 8.20 -0.24
C ALA A 13 7.34 9.25 -1.35
N GLU A 14 7.48 10.52 -1.01
CA GLU A 14 7.41 11.65 -1.95
C GLU A 14 8.51 11.56 -3.02
N SER A 15 9.73 11.15 -2.65
CA SER A 15 10.81 10.93 -3.61
C SER A 15 10.51 9.84 -4.65
N LEU A 16 9.55 8.96 -4.38
CA LEU A 16 9.12 7.89 -5.28
C LEU A 16 8.00 8.32 -6.24
N VAL A 17 7.47 9.53 -6.14
CA VAL A 17 6.44 10.02 -7.07
C VAL A 17 6.97 9.96 -8.52
N GLY A 18 6.16 9.43 -9.42
CA GLY A 18 6.52 9.20 -10.81
C GLY A 18 7.16 7.83 -11.11
N ILE A 19 7.56 7.06 -10.09
CA ILE A 19 8.01 5.68 -10.31
C ILE A 19 6.88 4.86 -10.97
N PRO A 20 7.16 4.10 -12.06
CA PRO A 20 6.12 3.39 -12.79
C PRO A 20 5.32 2.42 -11.93
N PHE A 21 4.04 2.28 -12.26
CA PHE A 21 3.20 1.16 -11.87
C PHE A 21 3.09 0.22 -13.06
N ARG A 22 3.14 -1.09 -12.80
CA ARG A 22 2.79 -2.09 -13.80
C ARG A 22 1.86 -3.15 -13.23
N TRP A 23 0.86 -3.52 -14.03
CA TRP A 23 0.09 -4.73 -13.76
C TRP A 23 1.03 -5.93 -13.76
N TYR A 24 0.87 -6.80 -12.77
CA TYR A 24 1.59 -8.05 -12.66
C TYR A 24 0.64 -9.19 -13.05
N VAL A 25 1.17 -10.26 -13.64
CA VAL A 25 0.35 -11.38 -14.13
C VAL A 25 0.44 -12.55 -13.16
N ASN A 26 -0.73 -13.15 -12.84
CA ASN A 26 -0.80 -14.38 -12.04
C ASN A 26 0.06 -15.48 -12.70
N GLY A 27 1.07 -15.97 -11.99
CA GLY A 27 1.97 -17.03 -12.48
C GLY A 27 3.46 -16.70 -12.35
N GLU A 28 3.81 -15.42 -12.22
CA GLU A 28 5.17 -15.02 -11.86
C GLU A 28 5.35 -15.25 -10.34
N LEU A 29 5.61 -16.47 -9.90
CA LEU A 29 5.86 -16.79 -8.47
C LEU A 29 7.00 -15.94 -7.85
N GLU A 30 7.87 -15.36 -8.68
CA GLU A 30 8.90 -14.39 -8.30
C GLU A 30 8.36 -12.96 -8.03
N THR A 31 7.07 -12.67 -8.26
CA THR A 31 6.53 -11.30 -8.07
C THR A 31 6.43 -10.88 -6.62
N PHE A 32 6.08 -11.79 -5.70
CA PHE A 32 5.91 -11.47 -4.28
C PHE A 32 7.20 -11.57 -3.47
N ALA A 33 8.26 -12.18 -4.02
CA ALA A 33 9.56 -12.32 -3.37
C ALA A 33 10.60 -11.52 -4.17
N GLY A 34 11.26 -10.54 -3.55
CA GLY A 34 12.37 -9.83 -4.21
C GLY A 34 12.25 -8.31 -4.19
N ASP A 35 12.89 -7.67 -5.15
CA ASP A 35 13.13 -6.23 -5.18
C ASP A 35 12.68 -5.58 -6.49
N ASN A 36 11.56 -6.04 -7.07
CA ASN A 36 10.95 -5.43 -8.25
C ASN A 36 9.59 -4.82 -7.92
N ALA A 37 8.49 -5.58 -7.91
CA ALA A 37 7.13 -5.02 -7.78
C ALA A 37 6.71 -4.74 -6.33
N PHE A 38 6.72 -5.80 -5.50
CA PHE A 38 6.25 -5.77 -4.12
C PHE A 38 7.33 -5.37 -3.11
N TRP A 39 8.60 -5.32 -3.53
CA TRP A 39 9.73 -4.89 -2.69
C TRP A 39 9.91 -5.66 -1.38
N CYS A 40 9.59 -6.95 -1.41
CA CYS A 40 9.64 -7.90 -0.30
C CYS A 40 11.05 -8.33 0.15
N LYS A 41 12.11 -7.87 -0.51
CA LYS A 41 13.49 -8.15 -0.07
C LYS A 41 13.78 -7.49 1.28
N ASN A 42 14.34 -8.24 2.22
CA ASN A 42 14.79 -7.71 3.52
C ASN A 42 16.14 -6.98 3.39
N SER A 43 16.15 -5.84 2.70
CA SER A 43 17.33 -4.98 2.55
C SER A 43 16.93 -3.50 2.69
N PRO A 44 17.88 -2.56 2.84
CA PRO A 44 17.56 -1.13 2.78
C PRO A 44 16.76 -0.80 1.50
N PRO A 45 15.78 0.11 1.56
CA PRO A 45 14.99 0.48 0.39
C PRO A 45 15.87 1.25 -0.63
N PRO A 46 15.69 1.04 -1.94
CA PRO A 46 16.43 1.79 -2.96
C PRO A 46 15.92 3.24 -3.07
N SER A 47 16.74 4.11 -3.63
CA SER A 47 16.35 5.43 -4.14
C SER A 47 15.50 5.32 -5.40
N ALA A 48 14.75 6.37 -5.73
CA ALA A 48 13.99 6.45 -6.98
C ALA A 48 14.87 6.28 -8.22
N ALA A 49 16.09 6.87 -8.20
CA ALA A 49 17.05 6.75 -9.30
C ALA A 49 17.48 5.29 -9.55
N GLU A 50 17.72 4.52 -8.48
CA GLU A 50 18.08 3.10 -8.59
C GLU A 50 16.93 2.25 -9.16
N ILE A 51 15.69 2.55 -8.76
CA ILE A 51 14.50 1.87 -9.28
C ILE A 51 14.39 2.10 -10.80
N LEU A 52 14.51 3.36 -11.23
CA LEU A 52 14.40 3.74 -12.64
C LEU A 52 15.55 3.16 -13.48
N ALA A 53 16.79 3.23 -12.98
CA ALA A 53 17.96 2.71 -13.68
C ALA A 53 17.88 1.19 -13.92
N GLN A 54 17.19 0.46 -13.05
CA GLN A 54 16.98 -0.99 -13.16
C GLN A 54 15.67 -1.36 -13.88
N ASP A 55 14.94 -0.38 -14.43
CA ASP A 55 13.64 -0.58 -15.10
C ASP A 55 12.59 -1.30 -14.22
N LYS A 56 12.65 -1.03 -12.91
CA LYS A 56 11.73 -1.59 -11.91
C LYS A 56 10.51 -0.69 -11.72
N TYR A 57 9.50 -1.21 -11.03
CA TYR A 57 8.22 -0.53 -10.83
C TYR A 57 7.67 -0.78 -9.42
N ILE A 58 6.67 -0.03 -9.00
CA ILE A 58 6.03 -0.21 -7.70
C ILE A 58 4.58 -0.62 -7.95
N VAL A 59 4.08 -1.62 -7.22
CA VAL A 59 2.63 -1.90 -7.13
C VAL A 59 2.06 -1.31 -5.84
N CYS A 60 0.73 -1.30 -5.70
CA CYS A 60 0.06 -0.63 -4.59
C CYS A 60 0.63 -0.98 -3.21
N SER A 61 0.89 -2.26 -2.93
CA SER A 61 1.47 -2.69 -1.66
C SER A 61 3.00 -2.64 -1.62
N GLY A 62 3.67 -2.46 -2.77
CA GLY A 62 5.11 -2.24 -2.83
C GLY A 62 5.54 -0.93 -2.16
N LEU A 63 4.74 0.13 -2.31
CA LEU A 63 5.01 1.42 -1.66
C LEU A 63 5.07 1.32 -0.12
N PRO A 64 4.04 0.82 0.60
CA PRO A 64 4.12 0.68 2.06
C PRO A 64 5.18 -0.33 2.51
N ASN A 65 5.52 -1.33 1.68
CA ASN A 65 6.63 -2.25 1.97
C ASN A 65 7.98 -1.52 1.97
N LEU A 66 8.22 -0.65 0.99
CA LEU A 66 9.40 0.20 0.93
C LEU A 66 9.49 1.15 2.13
N LEU A 67 8.37 1.73 2.57
CA LEU A 67 8.34 2.59 3.76
C LEU A 67 8.63 1.82 5.06
N ARG A 68 8.10 0.60 5.21
CA ARG A 68 8.49 -0.24 6.36
C ARG A 68 9.97 -0.57 6.35
N ARG A 69 10.53 -0.90 5.19
CA ARG A 69 11.99 -1.12 5.03
C ARG A 69 12.79 0.13 5.38
N PHE A 70 12.34 1.31 4.96
CA PHE A 70 12.94 2.59 5.33
C PHE A 70 12.99 2.76 6.86
N CYS A 71 11.92 2.40 7.56
CA CYS A 71 11.84 2.42 9.01
C CYS A 71 12.49 1.20 9.71
N SER A 72 13.24 0.37 8.98
CA SER A 72 13.85 -0.88 9.50
C SER A 72 12.84 -1.84 10.14
N GLN A 73 11.61 -1.87 9.63
CA GLN A 73 10.55 -2.78 10.05
C GLN A 73 10.40 -3.96 9.08
N THR A 74 9.96 -5.10 9.60
CA THR A 74 9.70 -6.29 8.78
C THR A 74 8.45 -6.12 7.93
N ILE A 75 8.47 -6.58 6.68
CA ILE A 75 7.29 -6.57 5.82
C ILE A 75 6.30 -7.65 6.27
N PRO A 76 4.99 -7.38 6.27
CA PRO A 76 3.98 -8.39 6.57
C PRO A 76 4.15 -9.65 5.71
N GLY A 77 4.33 -10.82 6.36
CA GLY A 77 4.57 -12.11 5.69
C GLY A 77 6.02 -12.54 5.55
N ILE A 78 6.99 -11.70 5.92
CA ILE A 78 8.43 -11.99 5.85
C ILE A 78 9.05 -12.09 7.25
N GLY A 79 8.25 -11.84 8.29
CA GLY A 79 8.63 -11.86 9.70
C GLY A 79 8.12 -13.09 10.48
N PRO A 80 7.97 -13.00 11.82
CA PRO A 80 7.65 -14.14 12.67
C PRO A 80 6.33 -14.80 12.30
N LYS A 81 6.26 -16.11 12.55
CA LYS A 81 5.21 -17.03 12.12
C LYS A 81 3.80 -16.51 12.47
N ILE A 82 3.05 -16.08 11.45
CA ILE A 82 1.63 -15.76 11.59
C ILE A 82 0.87 -17.04 11.93
N ARG A 83 0.04 -16.98 13.00
CA ARG A 83 -0.71 -18.14 13.51
C ARG A 83 -2.07 -18.29 12.83
N GLY A 84 -2.58 -19.52 12.82
CA GLY A 84 -3.96 -19.83 12.41
C GLY A 84 -4.21 -19.78 10.91
N LYS A 85 -5.48 -19.62 10.52
CA LYS A 85 -5.99 -19.74 9.15
C LYS A 85 -5.35 -18.82 8.09
N TYR A 86 -4.56 -17.83 8.51
CA TYR A 86 -3.88 -16.92 7.59
C TYR A 86 -2.46 -17.40 7.25
N GLY A 87 -1.88 -18.35 8.00
CA GLY A 87 -0.48 -18.76 7.85
C GLY A 87 -0.10 -19.21 6.43
N ASP A 88 -1.00 -19.86 5.70
CA ASP A 88 -0.73 -20.29 4.31
C ASP A 88 -0.86 -19.14 3.30
N VAL A 89 -1.75 -18.18 3.56
CA VAL A 89 -1.88 -16.96 2.73
C VAL A 89 -0.60 -16.12 2.76
N TYR A 90 0.06 -16.05 3.91
CA TYR A 90 1.34 -15.35 4.06
C TYR A 90 2.49 -15.98 3.29
N LYS A 91 2.53 -17.33 3.22
CA LYS A 91 3.53 -18.04 2.42
C LYS A 91 3.33 -17.78 0.93
N GLN A 92 2.08 -17.65 0.51
CA GLN A 92 1.74 -17.50 -0.90
C GLN A 92 1.94 -16.06 -1.42
N TYR A 93 1.65 -15.06 -0.59
CA TYR A 93 1.63 -13.64 -1.02
C TYR A 93 2.26 -12.68 0.01
N PRO A 94 3.55 -12.84 0.37
CA PRO A 94 4.21 -11.92 1.29
C PRO A 94 4.16 -10.48 0.77
N GLY A 95 3.93 -9.52 1.68
CA GLY A 95 3.86 -8.10 1.36
C GLY A 95 2.67 -7.66 0.49
N GLY A 96 1.78 -8.57 0.11
CA GLY A 96 0.53 -8.26 -0.58
C GLY A 96 -0.53 -7.64 0.35
N THR A 97 -1.57 -7.04 -0.22
CA THR A 97 -2.67 -6.42 0.53
C THR A 97 -3.31 -7.36 1.57
N THR A 98 -3.45 -8.65 1.24
CA THR A 98 -3.98 -9.66 2.16
C THR A 98 -3.06 -9.89 3.37
N ALA A 99 -1.75 -9.96 3.13
CA ALA A 99 -0.76 -10.12 4.18
C ALA A 99 -0.76 -8.91 5.12
N TRP A 100 -0.90 -7.70 4.56
CA TRP A 100 -1.10 -6.47 5.34
C TRP A 100 -2.35 -6.53 6.22
N PHE A 101 -3.49 -6.92 5.65
CA PHE A 101 -4.76 -6.95 6.38
C PHE A 101 -4.68 -7.91 7.57
N ALA A 102 -4.27 -9.15 7.32
CA ALA A 102 -4.20 -10.14 8.38
C ALA A 102 -3.19 -9.75 9.47
N TYR A 103 -2.13 -9.00 9.13
CA TYR A 103 -1.03 -8.72 10.05
C TYR A 103 -1.48 -7.63 11.02
N LEU A 104 -2.05 -6.55 10.48
CA LEU A 104 -2.60 -5.47 11.28
C LEU A 104 -3.83 -5.92 12.06
N TYR A 105 -4.67 -6.81 11.48
CA TYR A 105 -5.83 -7.36 12.17
C TYR A 105 -5.44 -8.21 13.39
N GLN A 106 -4.51 -9.16 13.22
CA GLN A 106 -4.07 -10.02 14.31
C GLN A 106 -3.36 -9.26 15.43
N ASN A 107 -2.62 -8.21 15.06
CA ASN A 107 -1.97 -7.33 16.02
C ASN A 107 -2.91 -6.25 16.60
N LYS A 108 -4.21 -6.27 16.26
CA LYS A 108 -5.23 -5.31 16.74
C LYS A 108 -4.89 -3.84 16.41
N ARG A 109 -4.27 -3.60 15.27
CA ARG A 109 -3.82 -2.27 14.81
C ARG A 109 -4.76 -1.63 13.79
N LEU A 110 -5.70 -2.40 13.23
CA LEU A 110 -6.72 -1.87 12.32
C LEU A 110 -7.84 -1.18 13.06
N GLN A 111 -8.23 -0.01 12.55
CA GLN A 111 -9.43 0.72 12.95
C GLN A 111 -10.39 0.79 11.76
N LYS A 112 -11.70 0.88 12.03
CA LYS A 112 -12.68 1.10 10.96
C LYS A 112 -12.44 2.48 10.34
N PHE A 113 -12.47 2.53 9.01
CA PHE A 113 -12.42 3.79 8.29
C PHE A 113 -13.70 4.61 8.54
N ASP A 114 -13.53 5.90 8.82
CA ASP A 114 -14.60 6.88 8.96
C ASP A 114 -14.34 8.04 7.99
N ILE A 115 -15.26 8.22 7.04
CA ILE A 115 -15.15 9.27 6.03
C ILE A 115 -15.31 10.68 6.61
N LYS A 116 -15.83 10.81 7.83
CA LYS A 116 -15.96 12.09 8.52
C LYS A 116 -14.76 12.41 9.42
N ALA A 117 -13.85 11.45 9.60
CA ALA A 117 -12.62 11.68 10.35
C ALA A 117 -11.56 12.34 9.47
N ARG A 118 -10.61 13.01 10.12
CA ARG A 118 -9.29 13.34 9.55
C ARG A 118 -8.27 12.36 10.09
N TYR A 119 -7.25 12.07 9.30
CA TYR A 119 -6.19 11.15 9.68
C TYR A 119 -4.82 11.84 9.58
N PRO A 120 -3.88 11.55 10.48
CA PRO A 120 -2.54 12.15 10.41
C PRO A 120 -1.79 11.67 9.15
N ARG A 121 -0.91 12.53 8.63
CA ARG A 121 0.03 12.20 7.56
C ARG A 121 0.76 10.89 7.86
N GLY A 122 0.80 9.99 6.87
CA GLY A 122 1.37 8.65 7.01
C GLY A 122 0.38 7.58 7.48
N THR A 123 -0.89 7.91 7.73
CA THR A 123 -1.91 6.88 8.01
C THR A 123 -2.09 5.96 6.79
N LEU A 124 -2.05 4.65 7.01
CA LEU A 124 -2.29 3.65 5.96
C LEU A 124 -3.79 3.41 5.82
N LEU A 125 -4.32 3.61 4.61
CA LEU A 125 -5.68 3.28 4.21
C LEU A 125 -5.68 1.93 3.50
N MET A 126 -6.66 1.10 3.83
CA MET A 126 -6.80 -0.25 3.27
C MET A 126 -8.19 -0.47 2.69
N ALA A 127 -8.22 -0.81 1.41
CA ALA A 127 -9.45 -1.15 0.73
C ALA A 127 -9.95 -2.56 1.05
N ARG A 128 -11.22 -2.78 0.72
CA ARG A 128 -11.97 -4.00 0.98
C ARG A 128 -11.27 -5.22 0.36
N TYR A 129 -10.70 -6.09 1.20
CA TYR A 129 -10.34 -7.44 0.79
C TYR A 129 -11.48 -8.43 1.16
N LYS A 130 -12.05 -9.12 0.16
CA LYS A 130 -13.10 -10.14 0.35
C LYS A 130 -12.57 -11.52 -0.05
N PRO A 131 -12.01 -12.29 0.90
CA PRO A 131 -11.50 -13.62 0.60
C PRO A 131 -12.57 -14.65 0.20
N LYS A 132 -13.86 -14.39 0.49
CA LYS A 132 -14.98 -15.31 0.22
C LYS A 132 -15.56 -15.23 -1.19
N ASP A 133 -15.18 -14.23 -1.98
CA ASP A 133 -15.66 -14.10 -3.35
C ASP A 133 -14.65 -14.84 -4.24
N ASN A 134 -14.86 -16.15 -4.42
CA ASN A 134 -14.02 -17.08 -5.20
C ASN A 134 -13.74 -16.62 -6.65
N GLY A 135 -12.84 -15.65 -6.83
CA GLY A 135 -12.40 -15.19 -8.14
C GLY A 135 -12.14 -13.70 -8.13
N GLU A 136 -10.86 -13.34 -8.05
CA GLU A 136 -10.18 -12.24 -8.78
C GLU A 136 -10.78 -10.82 -8.83
N LYS A 137 -11.94 -10.53 -8.25
CA LYS A 137 -12.66 -9.27 -8.53
C LYS A 137 -12.13 -8.05 -7.78
N ASP A 138 -11.48 -8.22 -6.63
CA ASP A 138 -10.87 -7.11 -5.89
C ASP A 138 -9.72 -7.61 -5.01
N GLN A 139 -8.49 -7.34 -5.42
CA GLN A 139 -7.28 -7.64 -4.66
C GLN A 139 -7.05 -6.65 -3.50
N GLY A 140 -7.96 -5.68 -3.34
CA GLY A 140 -7.81 -4.54 -2.46
C GLY A 140 -6.74 -3.57 -2.96
N HIS A 141 -6.52 -2.53 -2.16
CA HIS A 141 -5.58 -1.46 -2.45
C HIS A 141 -5.04 -0.88 -1.16
N LEU A 142 -3.82 -0.36 -1.22
CA LEU A 142 -3.18 0.36 -0.14
C LEU A 142 -2.87 1.78 -0.61
N ALA A 143 -3.18 2.75 0.25
CA ALA A 143 -2.85 4.15 0.05
C ALA A 143 -2.44 4.76 1.38
N ILE A 144 -1.76 5.90 1.33
CA ILE A 144 -1.22 6.55 2.52
C ILE A 144 -1.68 8.01 2.51
N VAL A 145 -2.16 8.50 3.64
CA VAL A 145 -2.49 9.93 3.80
C VAL A 145 -1.23 10.76 3.60
N TYR A 146 -1.27 11.66 2.63
CA TYR A 146 -0.11 12.42 2.17
C TYR A 146 0.11 13.71 2.98
N ASP A 147 -0.97 14.36 3.40
CA ASP A 147 -0.96 15.66 4.05
C ASP A 147 -1.76 15.67 5.35
N ASP A 148 -1.48 16.68 6.18
CA ASP A 148 -2.34 17.05 7.30
C ASP A 148 -3.27 18.17 6.85
N VAL A 149 -4.49 18.22 7.40
CA VAL A 149 -5.48 19.25 7.11
C VAL A 149 -5.97 19.92 8.38
N ASP A 150 -6.45 21.16 8.23
CA ASP A 150 -6.92 22.01 9.32
C ASP A 150 -8.07 21.39 10.13
N GLU A 151 -8.30 21.96 11.31
CA GLU A 151 -9.44 21.62 12.13
C GLU A 151 -10.77 21.90 11.39
N GLY A 152 -11.73 20.98 11.51
CA GLY A 152 -13.00 21.02 10.76
C GLY A 152 -12.97 20.34 9.38
N LYS A 153 -11.80 19.98 8.86
CA LYS A 153 -11.64 19.19 7.64
C LYS A 153 -11.70 17.68 7.91
N THR A 154 -11.93 16.91 6.84
CA THR A 154 -12.06 15.45 6.86
C THR A 154 -11.13 14.80 5.85
N ILE A 155 -11.06 13.46 5.82
CA ILE A 155 -10.33 12.72 4.79
C ILE A 155 -10.77 13.07 3.36
N ALA A 156 -12.00 13.54 3.15
CA ALA A 156 -12.45 14.00 1.84
C ALA A 156 -11.67 15.22 1.32
N ASP A 157 -11.08 16.00 2.22
CA ASP A 157 -10.24 17.16 1.93
C ASP A 157 -8.74 16.80 1.84
N GLN A 158 -8.35 15.56 2.16
CA GLN A 158 -6.94 15.13 2.20
C GLN A 158 -6.46 14.57 0.86
N LEU A 159 -5.15 14.66 0.66
CA LEU A 159 -4.44 14.00 -0.41
C LEU A 159 -3.96 12.61 0.03
N LEU A 160 -3.90 11.68 -0.92
CA LEU A 160 -3.30 10.37 -0.74
C LEU A 160 -2.09 10.22 -1.63
N ILE A 161 -1.06 9.53 -1.13
CA ILE A 161 0.03 8.98 -1.94
C ILE A 161 -0.14 7.46 -2.04
N HIS A 162 -0.05 6.96 -3.27
CA HIS A 162 -0.20 5.54 -3.56
C HIS A 162 0.40 5.21 -4.93
N SER A 163 0.62 3.92 -5.20
CA SER A 163 1.00 3.44 -6.53
C SER A 163 -0.22 2.84 -7.21
N THR A 164 -0.64 3.44 -8.33
CA THR A 164 -1.93 3.15 -8.94
C THR A 164 -1.83 3.11 -10.47
N PRO A 165 -2.66 2.29 -11.14
CA PRO A 165 -2.83 2.38 -12.59
C PRO A 165 -3.53 3.68 -13.01
N THR A 166 -3.17 4.19 -14.18
CA THR A 166 -3.91 5.20 -14.95
C THR A 166 -4.61 4.59 -16.18
N VAL A 167 -4.28 3.35 -16.54
CA VAL A 167 -4.97 2.58 -17.59
C VAL A 167 -5.69 1.36 -17.02
N GLY A 168 -6.83 1.00 -17.61
CA GLY A 168 -7.60 -0.17 -17.20
C GLY A 168 -6.83 -1.47 -17.41
N TYR A 169 -7.13 -2.50 -16.62
CA TYR A 169 -6.47 -3.82 -16.74
C TYR A 169 -6.64 -4.48 -18.12
N LYS A 170 -7.75 -4.19 -18.81
CA LYS A 170 -8.02 -4.67 -20.18
C LYS A 170 -7.08 -4.05 -21.21
N ASP A 171 -6.60 -2.84 -20.93
CA ASP A 171 -5.72 -2.07 -21.81
C ASP A 171 -4.25 -2.19 -21.40
N ARG A 172 -3.91 -3.15 -20.52
CA ARG A 172 -2.55 -3.31 -20.03
C ARG A 172 -1.55 -3.55 -21.17
N ASP A 173 -1.94 -4.30 -22.18
CA ASP A 173 -1.04 -4.62 -23.29
C ASP A 173 -0.82 -3.40 -24.23
N SER A 174 -1.53 -2.28 -24.01
CA SER A 174 -1.37 -1.05 -24.80
C SER A 174 -0.15 -0.20 -24.41
N CYS A 175 0.39 -0.40 -23.20
CA CYS A 175 1.55 0.36 -22.74
C CYS A 175 2.37 -0.42 -21.70
N LYS A 176 3.69 -0.21 -21.66
CA LYS A 176 4.56 -0.89 -20.68
C LYS A 176 4.27 -0.43 -19.24
N ASN A 177 4.12 0.88 -19.05
CA ASN A 177 3.90 1.51 -17.76
C ASN A 177 2.43 1.90 -17.68
N HIS A 178 1.73 1.32 -16.71
CA HIS A 178 0.28 1.36 -16.62
C HIS A 178 -0.23 2.43 -15.67
N GLY A 179 0.69 3.20 -15.08
CA GLY A 179 0.44 4.23 -14.09
C GLY A 179 1.74 4.58 -13.36
N SER A 180 1.64 5.11 -12.16
CA SER A 180 2.80 5.49 -11.34
C SER A 180 2.45 5.63 -9.86
N VAL A 181 3.46 5.86 -9.03
CA VAL A 181 3.28 6.49 -7.73
C VAL A 181 2.82 7.93 -7.94
N ILE A 182 1.68 8.29 -7.38
CA ILE A 182 1.10 9.63 -7.51
C ILE A 182 0.62 10.15 -6.16
N VAL A 183 0.45 11.47 -6.08
CA VAL A 183 -0.32 12.15 -5.04
C VAL A 183 -1.60 12.67 -5.68
N GLU A 184 -2.75 12.31 -5.12
CA GLU A 184 -4.06 12.75 -5.64
C GLU A 184 -5.08 12.96 -4.51
N PRO A 185 -6.15 13.75 -4.76
CA PRO A 185 -7.24 13.88 -3.80
C PRO A 185 -7.88 12.55 -3.44
N PHE A 186 -8.21 12.36 -2.15
CA PHE A 186 -8.87 11.15 -1.64
C PHE A 186 -10.07 10.73 -2.46
N HIS A 187 -10.92 11.68 -2.88
CA HIS A 187 -12.14 11.37 -3.60
C HIS A 187 -11.89 10.73 -4.97
N ILE A 188 -10.78 11.05 -5.64
CA ILE A 188 -10.39 10.42 -6.90
C ILE A 188 -10.02 8.96 -6.60
N SER A 189 -9.06 8.76 -5.70
CA SER A 189 -8.59 7.44 -5.26
C SER A 189 -9.72 6.53 -4.78
N ASN A 190 -10.62 7.05 -3.96
CA ASN A 190 -11.75 6.31 -3.42
C ASN A 190 -12.79 5.96 -4.50
N ASN A 191 -12.94 6.77 -5.55
CA ASN A 191 -13.92 6.54 -6.62
C ASN A 191 -13.38 5.65 -7.73
N LEU A 192 -12.08 5.70 -8.03
CA LEU A 192 -11.42 4.88 -9.06
C LEU A 192 -11.69 3.38 -8.90
N PHE A 193 -11.83 2.91 -7.67
CA PHE A 193 -12.02 1.50 -7.35
C PHE A 193 -13.39 1.20 -6.72
N LYS A 194 -14.33 2.15 -6.83
CA LYS A 194 -15.65 2.04 -6.19
C LYS A 194 -16.57 1.13 -7.00
N TRP A 195 -16.70 -0.13 -6.57
CA TRP A 195 -17.61 -1.11 -7.20
C TRP A 195 -19.06 -1.06 -6.67
N ASP A 196 -19.30 -0.44 -5.52
CA ASP A 196 -20.60 -0.29 -4.85
C ASP A 196 -20.79 1.17 -4.37
N LYS A 197 -22.00 1.62 -3.99
CA LYS A 197 -22.22 2.97 -3.40
C LYS A 197 -21.43 3.25 -2.09
N ILE A 198 -20.66 2.30 -1.57
CA ILE A 198 -19.90 2.34 -0.32
C ILE A 198 -18.46 2.83 -0.60
N SER A 199 -17.81 3.52 0.35
CA SER A 199 -16.39 3.87 0.26
C SER A 199 -15.52 2.63 -0.01
N TYR A 200 -14.50 2.78 -0.85
CA TYR A 200 -13.60 1.71 -1.22
C TYR A 200 -12.70 1.28 -0.05
N TYR A 201 -12.21 2.27 0.70
CA TYR A 201 -11.44 2.08 1.93
C TYR A 201 -12.35 1.65 3.09
N LYS A 202 -11.93 0.63 3.85
CA LYS A 202 -12.68 0.08 4.98
C LYS A 202 -11.94 0.10 6.30
N TRP A 203 -10.61 0.12 6.23
CA TRP A 203 -9.76 0.07 7.39
C TRP A 203 -8.66 1.11 7.28
N VAL A 204 -8.21 1.57 8.44
CA VAL A 204 -7.05 2.43 8.59
C VAL A 204 -6.12 1.90 9.65
N CYS A 205 -4.84 2.25 9.54
CA CYS A 205 -3.84 2.05 10.57
C CYS A 205 -3.01 3.32 10.71
N LEU A 206 -3.02 3.90 11.92
CA LEU A 206 -2.26 5.12 12.22
C LEU A 206 -0.75 4.89 12.03
N PRO A 207 0.02 5.91 11.62
CA PRO A 207 1.41 5.78 11.18
C PRO A 207 2.29 5.09 12.22
N GLU A 208 2.17 5.44 13.49
CA GLU A 208 2.93 4.82 14.58
C GLU A 208 2.72 3.31 14.68
N ASN A 209 1.52 2.83 14.34
CA ASN A 209 1.17 1.42 14.47
C ASN A 209 1.73 0.55 13.34
N TRP A 210 2.05 1.13 12.18
CA TRP A 210 2.57 0.36 11.04
C TRP A 210 3.97 0.75 10.59
N LEU A 211 4.48 1.94 10.94
CA LEU A 211 5.85 2.36 10.61
C LEU A 211 6.84 2.14 11.75
N LEU A 212 6.38 2.06 13.01
CA LEU A 212 7.28 2.01 14.17
C LEU A 212 7.23 0.66 14.91
N LEU A 213 6.25 -0.18 14.61
CA LEU A 213 6.03 -1.46 15.28
C LEU A 213 6.15 -2.66 14.33
N ASN A 214 6.86 -3.70 14.80
CA ASN A 214 6.89 -5.05 14.24
C ASN A 214 5.80 -5.95 14.80
#